data_AF-A0A077LHX3-F1
#
_entry.id   AF-A0A077LHX3-F1
#
_cell.length_a   1.000
_cell.length_b   1.000
_cell.length_c   1.000
_cell.angle_alpha   90.00
_cell.angle_beta   90.00
_cell.angle_gamma   90.00
#
_symmetry.space_group_name_H-M   'P 1'
#
loop_
_entity.id
_entity.type
_entity.pdbx_description
1 polymer ?
#
loop_
_entity_poly.entity_id
_entity_poly.type
_entity_poly.pdbx_seq_one_letter_code
_entity_poly.pdbx_strand_id
1 'polypeptide(L)'
;MDREAIEHARRLKSTMQAAIDAGLIRTRQQLLAVAASNDLSVTRNGRDYAGFLCKSGKRLRVRFDFKDRPPSDPEKILRRTETAGYWIYALTAQSGDGMRKACYIGQAANLHKRLREHFNHTRVGHSSYALFEWAKHEQVEVRAAVLTWVAGTQSNATFFEGYWLERALKAGFEAPDVHNWGRLPKPESLPGQPMSWPVTEVQAKSIPLAEIIMKKLTLQPLYAKEAPPHQAEIDFDT
;
A
#
# COMPACT_ATOMS: atom_id res chain seq x y z
N MET A 1 -8.98 -0.30 24.75
CA MET A 1 -8.86 0.68 23.65
C MET A 1 -9.00 2.06 24.29
N ASP A 2 -7.97 2.90 24.25
CA ASP A 2 -7.93 4.16 25.01
C ASP A 2 -8.85 5.22 24.38
N ARG A 3 -10.02 5.41 24.99
CA ARG A 3 -11.08 6.32 24.55
C ARG A 3 -10.68 7.78 24.76
N GLU A 4 -9.97 8.08 25.84
CA GLU A 4 -9.52 9.43 26.18
C GLU A 4 -8.48 9.92 25.17
N ALA A 5 -7.54 9.06 24.76
CA ALA A 5 -6.58 9.40 23.70
C ALA A 5 -7.25 9.71 22.35
N ILE A 6 -8.37 9.07 22.04
CA ILE A 6 -9.14 9.32 20.80
C ILE A 6 -9.87 10.65 20.89
N GLU A 7 -10.53 10.92 22.02
CA GLU A 7 -11.26 12.17 22.25
C GLU A 7 -10.31 13.37 22.27
N HIS A 8 -9.14 13.24 22.90
CA HIS A 8 -8.08 14.25 22.89
C HIS A 8 -7.60 14.58 21.47
N ALA A 9 -7.27 13.56 20.66
CA ALA A 9 -6.84 13.77 19.28
C ALA A 9 -7.93 14.41 18.40
N ARG A 10 -9.20 14.07 18.63
CA ARG A 10 -10.35 14.71 17.95
C ARG A 10 -10.49 16.18 18.34
N ARG A 11 -10.38 16.48 19.64
CA ARG A 11 -10.46 17.86 20.14
C ARG A 11 -9.34 18.74 19.56
N LEU A 12 -8.10 18.27 19.61
CA LEU A 12 -6.96 18.97 19.02
C LEU A 12 -7.15 19.24 17.53
N LYS A 13 -7.59 18.23 16.76
CA LYS A 13 -7.91 18.40 15.35
C LYS A 13 -8.94 19.52 15.14
N SER A 14 -10.05 19.48 15.87
CA SER A 14 -11.13 20.47 15.73
C SER A 14 -10.65 21.87 16.11
N THR A 15 -9.89 22.02 17.19
CA THR A 15 -9.34 23.32 17.61
C THR A 15 -8.37 23.89 16.58
N MET A 16 -7.45 23.08 16.05
CA MET A 16 -6.50 23.54 15.03
C MET A 16 -7.22 23.89 13.72
N GLN A 17 -8.23 23.11 13.32
CA GLN A 17 -9.03 23.40 12.13
C GLN A 17 -9.80 24.72 12.31
N ALA A 18 -10.47 24.92 13.45
CA ALA A 18 -11.18 26.16 13.74
C ALA A 18 -10.25 27.39 13.76
N ALA A 19 -9.01 27.25 14.25
CA ALA A 19 -8.03 28.33 14.24
C ALA A 19 -7.56 28.69 12.81
N ILE A 20 -7.51 27.72 11.89
CA ILE A 20 -7.24 27.97 10.46
C ILE A 20 -8.44 28.65 9.82
N ASP A 21 -9.64 28.13 10.06
CA ASP A 21 -10.89 28.63 9.47
C ASP A 21 -11.19 30.07 9.93
N ALA A 22 -10.83 30.41 11.19
CA ALA A 22 -10.90 31.76 11.74
C ALA A 22 -9.73 32.67 11.30
N GLY A 23 -8.78 32.15 10.52
CA GLY A 23 -7.61 32.90 10.07
C GLY A 23 -6.63 33.29 11.18
N LEU A 24 -6.64 32.60 12.33
CA LEU A 24 -5.64 32.77 13.40
C LEU A 24 -4.32 32.06 13.03
N ILE A 25 -4.42 30.94 12.31
CA ILE A 25 -3.29 30.26 11.68
C ILE A 25 -3.38 30.53 10.18
N ARG A 26 -2.50 31.38 9.66
CA ARG A 26 -2.51 31.84 8.25
C ARG A 26 -1.41 31.23 7.40
N THR A 27 -0.43 30.61 8.04
CA THR A 27 0.75 30.07 7.37
C THR A 27 1.09 28.68 7.88
N ARG A 28 1.78 27.91 7.03
CA ARG A 28 2.26 26.58 7.42
C ARG A 28 3.24 26.66 8.59
N GLN A 29 4.09 27.68 8.65
CA GLN A 29 5.02 27.87 9.76
C GLN A 29 4.28 28.05 11.09
N GLN A 30 3.21 28.86 11.11
CA GLN A 30 2.36 29.01 12.30
C GLN A 30 1.68 27.69 12.68
N LEU A 31 1.19 26.93 11.71
CA LEU A 31 0.59 25.62 11.97
C LEU A 31 1.59 24.65 12.62
N LEU A 32 2.84 24.64 12.13
CA LEU A 32 3.91 23.81 12.68
C LEU A 32 4.34 24.26 14.08
N ALA A 33 4.36 25.56 14.35
CA ALA A 33 4.62 26.09 15.69
C ALA A 33 3.52 25.66 16.68
N VAL A 34 2.25 25.77 16.28
CA VAL A 34 1.12 25.29 17.11
C VAL A 34 1.21 23.78 17.35
N ALA A 35 1.60 23.01 16.34
CA ALA A 35 1.80 21.58 16.48
C ALA A 35 2.92 21.25 17.48
N ALA A 36 4.06 21.95 17.39
CA ALA A 36 5.17 21.79 18.33
C ALA A 36 4.76 22.13 19.78
N SER A 37 4.01 23.21 19.99
CA SER A 37 3.49 23.58 21.32
C SER A 37 2.50 22.57 21.91
N ASN A 38 1.95 21.67 21.09
CA ASN A 38 1.05 20.59 21.52
C ASN A 38 1.75 19.22 21.50
N ASP A 39 3.09 19.19 21.47
CA ASP A 39 3.88 17.95 21.43
C ASP A 39 3.53 17.02 20.24
N LEU A 40 3.10 17.60 19.12
CA LEU A 40 2.71 16.84 17.94
C LEU A 40 3.90 16.65 17.01
N SER A 41 4.19 15.40 16.67
CA SER A 41 5.20 15.07 15.66
C SER A 41 4.60 15.11 14.25
N VAL A 42 5.27 15.80 13.32
CA VAL A 42 4.83 15.85 11.92
C VAL A 42 5.07 14.50 11.26
N THR A 43 4.01 13.88 10.74
CA THR A 43 4.10 12.62 9.98
C THR A 43 4.03 12.82 8.48
N ARG A 44 3.30 13.86 8.03
CA ARG A 44 3.18 14.23 6.62
C ARG A 44 2.98 15.74 6.51
N ASN A 45 3.67 16.36 5.56
CA ASN A 45 3.52 17.78 5.24
C ASN A 45 3.05 17.94 3.79
N GLY A 46 1.74 17.74 3.60
CA GLY A 46 1.08 17.84 2.31
C GLY A 46 0.95 19.27 1.81
N ARG A 47 0.40 19.41 0.60
CA ARG A 47 0.15 20.71 -0.03
C ARG A 47 -0.95 21.47 0.71
N ASP A 48 -2.06 20.80 0.94
CA ASP A 48 -3.33 21.29 1.50
C ASP A 48 -3.66 20.64 2.85
N TYR A 49 -2.69 19.91 3.43
CA TYR A 49 -2.86 19.27 4.73
C TYR A 49 -1.54 19.04 5.45
N ALA A 50 -1.61 18.90 6.77
CA ALA A 50 -0.54 18.34 7.58
C ALA A 50 -1.09 17.20 8.46
N GLY A 51 -0.33 16.10 8.52
CA GLY A 51 -0.61 14.96 9.36
C GLY A 51 0.31 14.96 10.58
N PHE A 52 -0.26 14.69 11.75
CA PHE A 52 0.41 14.76 13.04
C PHE A 52 0.20 13.48 13.84
N LEU A 53 1.19 13.12 14.66
CA LEU A 53 1.15 12.01 15.62
C LEU A 53 1.18 12.59 17.04
N CYS A 54 0.19 12.22 17.85
CA CYS A 54 0.15 12.51 19.26
C CYS A 54 1.06 11.54 20.04
N LYS A 55 1.52 11.93 21.24
CA LYS A 55 2.26 11.05 22.17
C LYS A 55 1.54 9.72 22.46
N SER A 56 0.20 9.72 22.44
CA SER A 56 -0.63 8.52 22.59
C SER A 56 -0.63 7.55 21.39
N GLY A 57 0.12 7.86 20.33
CA GLY A 57 0.15 7.08 19.08
C GLY A 57 -1.04 7.35 18.15
N LYS A 58 -2.00 8.18 18.56
CA LYS A 58 -3.13 8.59 17.71
C LYS A 58 -2.70 9.61 16.68
N ARG A 59 -3.28 9.53 15.47
CA ARG A 59 -2.98 10.43 14.36
C ARG A 59 -4.12 11.40 14.13
N LEU A 60 -3.79 12.63 13.79
CA LEU A 60 -4.75 13.63 13.33
C LEU A 60 -4.24 14.29 12.05
N ARG A 61 -5.18 14.83 11.27
CA ARG A 61 -4.89 15.56 10.03
C ARG A 61 -5.69 16.85 10.00
N VAL A 62 -5.02 17.94 9.70
CA VAL A 62 -5.60 19.28 9.56
C VAL A 62 -5.44 19.72 8.12
N ARG A 63 -6.47 20.31 7.52
CA ARG A 63 -6.46 20.80 6.14
C ARG A 63 -6.35 22.32 6.10
N PHE A 64 -5.73 22.85 5.05
CA PHE A 64 -5.52 24.28 4.86
C PHE A 64 -5.35 24.60 3.37
N ASP A 65 -5.57 25.87 3.01
CA ASP A 65 -5.23 26.43 1.69
C ASP A 65 -4.27 27.62 1.86
N PHE A 66 -3.16 27.38 2.55
CA PHE A 66 -2.07 28.35 2.60
C PHE A 66 -1.52 28.45 1.19
N LYS A 67 -1.69 29.61 0.54
CA LYS A 67 -1.19 29.91 -0.82
C LYS A 67 0.35 30.03 -0.86
N ASP A 68 1.03 29.16 -0.14
CA ASP A 68 2.47 29.15 0.09
C ASP A 68 3.23 28.24 -0.89
N ARG A 69 2.51 27.61 -1.81
CA ARG A 69 3.05 26.82 -2.92
C ARG A 69 2.37 27.23 -4.22
N PRO A 70 3.10 27.29 -5.35
CA PRO A 70 2.53 27.61 -6.64
C PRO A 70 1.38 26.64 -6.97
N PRO A 71 0.31 27.09 -7.66
CA PRO A 71 -0.77 26.23 -8.14
C PRO A 71 -0.18 24.96 -8.75
N SER A 72 -0.69 23.80 -8.35
CA SER A 72 -0.35 22.57 -9.07
C SER A 72 -0.93 22.76 -10.45
N ASP A 73 -0.10 22.56 -11.46
CA ASP A 73 -0.50 22.59 -12.84
C ASP A 73 -1.85 21.85 -13.00
N PRO A 74 -2.93 22.52 -13.42
CA PRO A 74 -4.24 21.89 -13.51
C PRO A 74 -4.20 20.62 -14.38
N GLU A 75 -3.30 20.55 -15.35
CA GLU A 75 -3.04 19.34 -16.16
C GLU A 75 -2.53 18.15 -15.32
N LYS A 76 -1.78 18.40 -14.24
CA LYS A 76 -1.35 17.35 -13.29
C LYS A 76 -2.48 16.90 -12.34
N ILE A 77 -3.46 17.76 -12.07
CA ILE A 77 -4.60 17.43 -11.19
C ILE A 77 -5.65 16.60 -11.97
N LEU A 78 -5.79 16.86 -13.27
CA LEU A 78 -6.77 16.21 -14.15
C LEU A 78 -6.36 14.82 -14.66
N ARG A 79 -5.11 14.38 -14.46
CA ARG A 79 -4.68 13.01 -14.80
C ARG A 79 -4.73 12.05 -13.62
N ARG A 80 -5.70 12.19 -12.71
CA ARG A 80 -6.26 10.99 -12.07
C ARG A 80 -7.14 10.32 -13.11
N THR A 81 -6.53 9.63 -14.07
CA THR A 81 -7.25 8.58 -14.79
C THR A 81 -7.83 7.69 -13.71
N GLU A 82 -9.16 7.61 -13.64
CA GLU A 82 -9.80 6.57 -12.86
C GLU A 82 -9.20 5.26 -13.33
N THR A 83 -8.41 4.64 -12.47
CA THR A 83 -7.76 3.38 -12.80
C THR A 83 -8.86 2.36 -13.03
N ALA A 84 -8.92 1.80 -14.24
CA ALA A 84 -9.95 0.81 -14.61
C ALA A 84 -10.03 -0.35 -13.62
N GLY A 85 -8.92 -0.66 -12.95
CA GLY A 85 -8.86 -1.59 -11.85
C GLY A 85 -7.49 -1.66 -11.21
N TYR A 86 -7.34 -2.67 -10.36
CA TYR A 86 -6.11 -2.96 -9.63
C TYR A 86 -5.74 -4.43 -9.80
N TRP A 87 -4.45 -4.66 -9.99
CA TRP A 87 -3.83 -5.96 -9.90
C TRP A 87 -3.60 -6.31 -8.44
N ILE A 88 -4.02 -7.49 -8.03
CA ILE A 88 -3.69 -8.08 -6.74
C ILE A 88 -2.66 -9.18 -6.98
N TYR A 89 -1.50 -9.04 -6.36
CA TYR A 89 -0.36 -9.93 -6.59
C TYR A 89 0.22 -10.42 -5.28
N ALA A 90 0.88 -11.56 -5.36
CA ALA A 90 1.71 -12.10 -4.30
C ALA A 90 3.18 -12.01 -4.71
N LEU A 91 4.02 -11.63 -3.76
CA LEU A 91 5.43 -11.98 -3.74
C LEU A 91 5.60 -13.11 -2.74
N THR A 92 6.29 -14.17 -3.11
CA THR A 92 6.49 -15.36 -2.26
C THR A 92 7.95 -15.76 -2.25
N ALA A 93 8.38 -16.33 -1.14
CA ALA A 93 9.68 -16.97 -0.97
C ALA A 93 9.46 -18.24 -0.15
N GLN A 94 10.19 -19.30 -0.47
CA GLN A 94 10.07 -20.61 0.18
C GLN A 94 11.47 -21.19 0.36
N SER A 95 11.78 -21.70 1.55
CA SER A 95 13.06 -22.34 1.87
C SER A 95 13.29 -23.57 0.97
N GLY A 96 14.55 -23.97 0.80
CA GLY A 96 14.92 -25.09 -0.08
C GLY A 96 14.30 -26.44 0.34
N ASP A 97 14.05 -26.64 1.64
CA ASP A 97 13.36 -27.81 2.19
C ASP A 97 11.82 -27.69 2.14
N GLY A 98 11.30 -26.55 1.69
CA GLY A 98 9.88 -26.25 1.59
C GLY A 98 9.16 -25.99 2.92
N MET A 99 9.85 -26.11 4.06
CA MET A 99 9.25 -26.05 5.39
C MET A 99 8.87 -24.64 5.83
N ARG A 100 9.63 -23.65 5.37
CA ARG A 100 9.39 -22.24 5.68
C ARG A 100 9.01 -21.50 4.42
N LYS A 101 8.04 -20.61 4.56
CA LYS A 101 7.53 -19.82 3.44
C LYS A 101 7.04 -18.47 3.93
N ALA A 102 7.34 -17.44 3.18
CA ALA A 102 6.95 -16.07 3.47
C ALA A 102 6.29 -15.42 2.24
N CYS A 103 5.42 -14.46 2.50
CA CYS A 103 4.71 -13.74 1.46
C CYS A 103 4.57 -12.25 1.74
N TYR A 104 4.36 -11.51 0.65
CA TYR A 104 3.84 -10.15 0.63
C TYR A 104 2.67 -10.12 -0.35
N ILE A 105 1.51 -9.67 0.11
CA ILE A 105 0.36 -9.44 -0.76
C ILE A 105 0.24 -7.94 -0.97
N GLY A 106 0.06 -7.53 -2.22
CA GLY A 106 -0.08 -6.13 -2.55
C GLY A 106 -1.05 -5.89 -3.69
N GLN A 107 -1.41 -4.63 -3.83
CA GLN A 107 -2.24 -4.11 -4.91
C GLN A 107 -1.49 -3.06 -5.75
N ALA A 108 -1.78 -2.98 -7.04
CA ALA A 108 -1.20 -1.98 -7.92
C ALA A 108 -2.10 -1.69 -9.13
N ALA A 109 -2.26 -0.41 -9.49
CA ALA A 109 -2.84 -0.06 -10.78
C ALA A 109 -1.86 -0.29 -11.93
N ASN A 110 -0.57 0.03 -11.72
CA ASN A 110 0.52 -0.29 -12.64
C ASN A 110 1.41 -1.37 -12.01
N LEU A 111 1.15 -2.62 -12.38
CA LEU A 111 1.83 -3.78 -11.81
C LEU A 111 3.34 -3.75 -12.07
N HIS A 112 3.75 -3.51 -13.32
CA HIS A 112 5.17 -3.55 -13.69
C HIS A 112 5.99 -2.48 -12.95
N LYS A 113 5.48 -1.24 -12.88
CA LYS A 113 6.10 -0.18 -12.07
C LYS A 113 6.23 -0.62 -10.62
N ARG A 114 5.18 -1.21 -10.04
CA ARG A 114 5.18 -1.63 -8.64
C ARG A 114 6.15 -2.78 -8.36
N LEU A 115 6.22 -3.77 -9.24
CA LEU A 115 7.19 -4.87 -9.15
C LEU A 115 8.62 -4.36 -9.25
N ARG A 116 8.89 -3.36 -10.10
CA ARG A 116 10.20 -2.71 -10.18
C ARG A 116 10.55 -1.96 -8.89
N GLU A 117 9.59 -1.26 -8.28
CA GLU A 117 9.80 -0.60 -6.99
C GLU A 117 10.18 -1.60 -5.88
N HIS A 118 9.57 -2.80 -5.88
CA HIS A 118 9.95 -3.88 -4.97
C HIS A 118 11.37 -4.38 -5.27
N PHE A 119 11.68 -4.67 -6.54
CA PHE A 119 13.00 -5.15 -6.98
C PHE A 119 14.15 -4.16 -6.70
N ASN A 120 13.87 -2.86 -6.62
CA ASN A 120 14.87 -1.84 -6.30
C ASN A 120 15.06 -1.59 -4.79
N HIS A 121 14.35 -2.29 -3.91
CA HIS A 121 14.57 -2.33 -2.44
C HIS A 121 14.78 -0.96 -1.78
N THR A 122 13.90 0.01 -2.06
CA THR A 122 14.30 1.41 -1.80
C THR A 122 14.32 1.84 -0.33
N ARG A 123 13.62 1.17 0.61
CA ARG A 123 13.48 1.66 2.00
C ARG A 123 13.27 0.56 3.04
N VAL A 124 14.10 0.57 4.08
CA VAL A 124 13.96 -0.27 5.30
C VAL A 124 12.59 -0.06 5.95
N GLY A 125 11.94 -1.15 6.37
CA GLY A 125 10.68 -1.12 7.11
C GLY A 125 9.45 -0.70 6.29
N HIS A 126 9.56 -0.67 4.96
CA HIS A 126 8.46 -0.29 4.08
C HIS A 126 8.14 -1.40 3.06
N SER A 127 6.85 -1.57 2.77
CA SER A 127 6.38 -2.48 1.71
C SER A 127 6.84 -3.94 1.94
N SER A 128 7.52 -4.54 0.96
CA SER A 128 8.00 -5.92 0.96
C SER A 128 9.41 -6.07 1.50
N TYR A 129 10.03 -5.01 2.06
CA TYR A 129 11.42 -5.03 2.52
C TYR A 129 11.72 -6.23 3.43
N ALA A 130 10.86 -6.48 4.42
CA ALA A 130 11.05 -7.59 5.35
C ALA A 130 10.94 -8.97 4.69
N LEU A 131 10.16 -9.11 3.60
CA LEU A 131 10.15 -10.34 2.81
C LEU A 131 11.49 -10.55 2.10
N PHE A 132 12.12 -9.50 1.60
CA PHE A 132 13.43 -9.62 0.96
C PHE A 132 14.55 -9.94 1.95
N GLU A 133 14.51 -9.36 3.16
CA GLU A 133 15.45 -9.74 4.22
C GLU A 133 15.24 -11.21 4.63
N TRP A 134 13.99 -11.66 4.74
CA TRP A 134 13.66 -13.06 4.97
C TRP A 134 14.22 -13.96 3.86
N ALA A 135 13.98 -13.60 2.59
CA ALA A 135 14.44 -14.40 1.45
C ALA A 135 15.97 -14.46 1.36
N LYS A 136 16.64 -13.35 1.68
CA LYS A 136 18.11 -13.27 1.78
C LYS A 136 18.64 -14.18 2.88
N HIS A 137 18.00 -14.21 4.05
CA HIS A 137 18.38 -15.11 5.15
C HIS A 137 18.23 -16.58 4.75
N GLU A 138 17.12 -16.94 4.11
CA GLU A 138 16.88 -18.31 3.61
C GLU A 138 17.68 -18.66 2.34
N GLN A 139 18.39 -17.69 1.75
CA GLN A 139 19.13 -17.84 0.48
C GLN A 139 18.25 -18.28 -0.69
N VAL A 140 17.05 -17.72 -0.80
CA VAL A 140 16.07 -18.05 -1.84
C VAL A 140 15.59 -16.81 -2.58
N GLU A 141 15.10 -17.03 -3.79
CA GLU A 141 14.56 -15.95 -4.62
C GLU A 141 13.13 -15.57 -4.23
N VAL A 142 12.82 -14.28 -4.34
CA VAL A 142 11.44 -13.80 -4.30
C VAL A 142 10.82 -13.98 -5.68
N ARG A 143 9.68 -14.68 -5.73
CA ARG A 143 8.90 -14.93 -6.94
C ARG A 143 7.60 -14.14 -6.89
N ALA A 144 7.07 -13.74 -8.03
CA ALA A 144 5.82 -13.00 -8.12
C ALA A 144 4.78 -13.76 -8.94
N ALA A 145 3.52 -13.70 -8.49
CA ALA A 145 2.34 -14.18 -9.21
C ALA A 145 1.20 -13.16 -9.09
N VAL A 146 0.41 -13.01 -10.16
CA VAL A 146 -0.83 -12.22 -10.11
C VAL A 146 -1.96 -13.12 -9.68
N LEU A 147 -2.57 -12.81 -8.53
CA LEU A 147 -3.66 -13.61 -7.98
C LEU A 147 -4.96 -13.28 -8.71
N THR A 148 -5.28 -11.99 -8.82
CA THR A 148 -6.51 -11.54 -9.47
C THR A 148 -6.37 -10.12 -10.00
N TRP A 149 -7.21 -9.77 -10.97
CA TRP A 149 -7.45 -8.39 -11.38
C TRP A 149 -8.87 -8.00 -10.97
N VAL A 150 -9.02 -6.80 -10.43
CA VAL A 150 -10.31 -6.30 -9.95
C VAL A 150 -10.61 -4.93 -10.51
N ALA A 151 -11.76 -4.80 -11.18
CA ALA A 151 -12.25 -3.52 -11.65
C ALA A 151 -12.62 -2.59 -10.49
N GLY A 152 -12.50 -1.28 -10.72
CA GLY A 152 -13.01 -0.25 -9.82
C GLY A 152 -11.99 0.30 -8.83
N THR A 153 -12.43 0.54 -7.59
CA THR A 153 -11.73 1.45 -6.66
C THR A 153 -10.65 0.77 -5.82
N GLN A 154 -9.75 1.58 -5.25
CA GLN A 154 -8.76 1.13 -4.27
C GLN A 154 -9.40 0.45 -3.05
N SER A 155 -10.60 0.88 -2.65
CA SER A 155 -11.34 0.23 -1.55
C SER A 155 -11.67 -1.22 -1.89
N ASN A 156 -12.14 -1.49 -3.12
CA ASN A 156 -12.41 -2.85 -3.58
C ASN A 156 -11.10 -3.68 -3.59
N ALA A 157 -10.04 -3.12 -4.14
CA ALA A 157 -8.73 -3.78 -4.18
C ALA A 157 -8.18 -4.11 -2.79
N THR A 158 -8.42 -3.25 -1.80
CA THR A 158 -8.06 -3.48 -0.38
C THR A 158 -8.83 -4.66 0.22
N PHE A 159 -10.08 -4.88 -0.19
CA PHE A 159 -10.83 -6.08 0.20
C PHE A 159 -10.21 -7.37 -0.33
N PHE A 160 -9.79 -7.37 -1.59
CA PHE A 160 -9.12 -8.52 -2.19
C PHE A 160 -7.71 -8.75 -1.64
N GLU A 161 -6.96 -7.69 -1.36
CA GLU A 161 -5.65 -7.76 -0.71
C GLU A 161 -5.76 -8.46 0.65
N GLY A 162 -6.73 -8.04 1.48
CA GLY A 162 -7.01 -8.64 2.77
C GLY A 162 -7.48 -10.10 2.69
N TYR A 163 -8.35 -10.41 1.72
CA TYR A 163 -8.78 -11.78 1.43
C TYR A 163 -7.60 -12.71 1.15
N TRP A 164 -6.75 -12.31 0.21
CA TRP A 164 -5.61 -13.12 -0.24
C TRP A 164 -4.55 -13.28 0.85
N LEU A 165 -4.31 -12.22 1.64
CA LEU A 165 -3.45 -12.30 2.82
C LEU A 165 -3.97 -13.35 3.81
N GLU A 166 -5.27 -13.35 4.11
CA GLU A 166 -5.84 -14.34 5.03
C GLU A 166 -5.66 -15.78 4.51
N ARG A 167 -5.81 -16.01 3.21
CA ARG A 167 -5.55 -17.33 2.59
C ARG A 167 -4.10 -17.74 2.70
N ALA A 168 -3.16 -16.84 2.42
CA ALA A 168 -1.73 -17.11 2.55
C ALA A 168 -1.37 -17.48 4.00
N LEU A 169 -1.87 -16.71 4.97
CA LEU A 169 -1.64 -16.98 6.40
C LEU A 169 -2.21 -18.34 6.82
N LYS A 170 -3.45 -18.67 6.41
CA LYS A 170 -4.05 -19.99 6.68
C LYS A 170 -3.30 -21.14 6.02
N ALA A 171 -2.62 -20.88 4.90
CA ALA A 171 -1.76 -21.86 4.25
C ALA A 171 -0.38 -21.99 4.90
N GLY A 172 -0.10 -21.23 5.95
CA GLY A 172 1.16 -21.29 6.70
C GLY A 172 2.26 -20.39 6.17
N PHE A 173 1.93 -19.36 5.38
CA PHE A 173 2.91 -18.32 5.04
C PHE A 173 3.13 -17.38 6.22
N GLU A 174 4.40 -17.09 6.50
CA GLU A 174 4.79 -15.92 7.27
C GLU A 174 4.49 -14.66 6.44
N ALA A 175 4.07 -13.57 7.10
CA ALA A 175 3.91 -12.26 6.49
C ALA A 175 4.76 -11.24 7.25
N PRO A 176 6.07 -11.16 6.94
CA PRO A 176 6.99 -10.26 7.63
C PRO A 176 6.51 -8.80 7.55
N ASP A 177 6.54 -8.09 8.68
CA ASP A 177 6.06 -6.70 8.81
C ASP A 177 4.60 -6.44 8.42
N VAL A 178 3.74 -7.46 8.40
CA VAL A 178 2.31 -7.29 8.07
C VAL A 178 1.60 -6.25 8.94
N HIS A 179 2.06 -6.03 10.17
CA HIS A 179 1.53 -5.00 11.08
C HIS A 179 1.72 -3.56 10.54
N ASN A 180 2.68 -3.35 9.63
CA ASN A 180 2.94 -2.05 8.99
C ASN A 180 2.07 -1.80 7.74
N TRP A 181 1.35 -2.81 7.24
CA TRP A 181 0.53 -2.71 6.01
C TRP A 181 -0.85 -2.10 6.27
N GLY A 182 -1.18 -1.83 7.53
CA GLY A 182 -2.47 -1.29 7.94
C GLY A 182 -3.46 -2.39 8.31
N ARG A 183 -4.68 -1.99 8.69
CA ARG A 183 -5.74 -2.92 9.10
C ARG A 183 -6.54 -3.35 7.87
N LEU A 184 -6.07 -4.39 7.20
CA LEU A 184 -6.77 -4.98 6.06
C LEU A 184 -8.06 -5.69 6.53
N PRO A 185 -9.15 -5.61 5.74
CA PRO A 185 -10.36 -6.40 5.97
C PRO A 185 -10.05 -7.90 5.82
N LYS A 186 -10.85 -8.75 6.45
CA LYS A 186 -10.69 -10.21 6.41
C LYS A 186 -12.00 -10.88 5.97
N PRO A 187 -12.39 -10.71 4.70
CA PRO A 187 -13.64 -11.30 4.21
C PRO A 187 -13.52 -12.82 4.14
N GLU A 188 -14.55 -13.52 4.61
CA GLU A 188 -14.55 -14.99 4.61
C GLU A 188 -14.66 -15.59 3.21
N SER A 189 -15.24 -14.88 2.25
CA SER A 189 -15.38 -15.32 0.86
C SER A 189 -15.43 -14.14 -0.10
N LEU A 190 -15.05 -14.38 -1.36
CA LEU A 190 -15.23 -13.46 -2.47
C LEU A 190 -15.73 -14.24 -3.70
N PRO A 191 -16.72 -13.71 -4.46
CA PRO A 191 -17.24 -14.40 -5.63
C PRO A 191 -16.15 -14.71 -6.67
N GLY A 192 -16.07 -15.98 -7.08
CA GLY A 192 -15.11 -16.44 -8.10
C GLY A 192 -13.67 -16.59 -7.59
N GLN A 193 -13.44 -16.53 -6.28
CA GLN A 193 -12.13 -16.69 -5.65
C GLN A 193 -12.07 -17.99 -4.81
N PRO A 194 -10.90 -18.63 -4.69
CA PRO A 194 -10.77 -19.92 -4.01
C PRO A 194 -10.82 -19.80 -2.47
N MET A 195 -11.51 -20.74 -1.83
CA MET A 195 -11.65 -20.73 -0.36
C MET A 195 -10.35 -21.06 0.41
N SER A 196 -9.33 -21.56 -0.27
CA SER A 196 -7.99 -21.84 0.24
C SER A 196 -6.91 -21.18 -0.62
N TRP A 197 -5.68 -21.11 -0.12
CA TRP A 197 -4.55 -20.68 -0.95
C TRP A 197 -4.28 -21.73 -2.04
N PRO A 198 -4.28 -21.35 -3.32
CA PRO A 198 -4.08 -22.28 -4.44
C PRO A 198 -2.59 -22.53 -4.64
N VAL A 199 -2.02 -23.41 -3.81
CA VAL A 199 -0.58 -23.68 -3.72
C VAL A 199 -0.01 -24.04 -5.10
N THR A 200 -0.63 -25.01 -5.78
CA THR A 200 -0.15 -25.55 -7.05
C THR A 200 -0.16 -24.49 -8.16
N GLU A 201 -1.25 -23.74 -8.26
CA GLU A 201 -1.44 -22.72 -9.30
C GLU A 201 -0.52 -21.53 -9.08
N VAL A 202 -0.38 -21.08 -7.83
CA VAL A 202 0.57 -20.01 -7.48
C VAL A 202 1.98 -20.46 -7.79
N GLN A 203 2.41 -21.67 -7.40
CA GLN A 203 3.74 -22.18 -7.70
C GLN A 203 4.00 -22.26 -9.21
N ALA A 204 3.05 -22.82 -9.97
CA ALA A 204 3.19 -22.99 -11.41
C ALA A 204 3.25 -21.66 -12.19
N LYS A 205 2.61 -20.59 -11.68
CA LYS A 205 2.56 -19.27 -12.33
C LYS A 205 3.49 -18.23 -11.72
N SER A 206 4.20 -18.59 -10.65
CA SER A 206 5.18 -17.70 -10.01
C SER A 206 6.47 -17.64 -10.82
N ILE A 207 6.92 -16.44 -11.15
CA ILE A 207 8.18 -16.20 -11.87
C ILE A 207 9.15 -15.43 -10.95
N PRO A 208 10.47 -15.71 -10.93
CA PRO A 208 11.43 -14.91 -10.19
C PRO A 208 11.27 -13.41 -10.49
N LEU A 209 11.26 -12.57 -9.45
CA LEU A 209 11.03 -11.14 -9.63
C LEU A 209 12.09 -10.50 -10.53
N ALA A 210 13.35 -10.91 -10.38
CA ALA A 210 14.45 -10.45 -11.22
C ALA A 210 14.17 -10.75 -12.71
N GLU A 211 13.68 -11.95 -13.02
CA GLU A 211 13.36 -12.35 -14.38
C GLU A 211 12.23 -11.52 -14.99
N ILE A 212 11.17 -11.25 -14.22
CA ILE A 212 10.05 -10.40 -14.67
C ILE A 212 10.56 -9.00 -15.06
N ILE A 213 11.41 -8.40 -14.23
CA ILE A 213 11.90 -7.03 -14.46
C ILE A 213 12.90 -6.97 -15.61
N MET A 214 13.84 -7.92 -15.66
CA MET A 214 14.89 -7.93 -16.69
C MET A 214 14.33 -8.26 -18.07
N LYS A 215 13.38 -9.19 -18.16
CA LYS A 215 12.78 -9.63 -19.43
C LYS A 215 11.45 -8.95 -19.75
N LYS A 216 11.00 -8.00 -18.91
CA LYS A 216 9.72 -7.28 -19.03
C LYS A 216 8.53 -8.23 -19.24
N LEU A 217 8.46 -9.31 -18.46
CA LEU A 217 7.44 -10.35 -18.63
C LEU A 217 6.06 -9.87 -18.19
N THR A 218 5.04 -10.22 -18.97
CA THR A 218 3.63 -9.99 -18.62
C THR A 218 3.11 -11.13 -17.76
N LEU A 219 2.70 -10.82 -16.54
CA LEU A 219 2.02 -11.78 -15.66
C LEU A 219 0.52 -11.82 -15.93
N GLN A 220 -0.04 -13.03 -15.99
CA GLN A 220 -1.47 -13.26 -16.15
C GLN A 220 -2.12 -13.55 -14.79
N PRO A 221 -3.34 -13.04 -14.53
CA PRO A 221 -4.05 -13.31 -13.30
C PRO A 221 -4.49 -14.78 -13.21
N LEU A 222 -4.35 -15.39 -12.04
CA LEU A 222 -4.87 -16.74 -11.76
C LEU A 222 -6.40 -16.78 -11.81
N TYR A 223 -7.04 -15.80 -11.19
CA TYR A 223 -8.49 -15.70 -11.09
C TYR A 223 -8.92 -14.34 -11.64
N ALA A 224 -9.47 -14.33 -12.84
CA ALA A 224 -10.06 -13.14 -13.43
C ALA A 224 -11.46 -13.47 -13.97
N LYS A 225 -12.45 -12.67 -13.58
CA LYS A 225 -13.80 -12.74 -14.18
C LYS A 225 -13.86 -12.05 -15.54
N GLU A 226 -13.00 -11.04 -15.73
CA GLU A 226 -12.91 -10.23 -16.93
C GLU A 226 -11.45 -10.17 -17.36
N ALA A 227 -11.20 -10.20 -18.68
CA ALA A 227 -9.85 -10.01 -19.18
C ALA A 227 -9.38 -8.61 -18.77
N PRO A 228 -8.23 -8.48 -18.06
CA PRO A 228 -7.68 -7.17 -17.79
C PRO A 228 -7.45 -6.46 -19.13
N PRO A 229 -7.60 -5.11 -19.19
CA PRO A 229 -7.23 -4.39 -20.39
C PRO A 229 -5.79 -4.78 -20.76
N HIS A 230 -5.53 -5.01 -22.06
CA HIS A 230 -4.17 -5.22 -22.55
C HIS A 230 -3.28 -4.18 -21.86
N GLN A 231 -2.19 -4.63 -21.24
CA GLN A 231 -1.17 -3.71 -20.75
C GLN A 231 -0.73 -2.94 -21.99
N ALA A 232 -1.32 -1.75 -22.21
CA ALA A 232 -0.85 -0.85 -23.23
C ALA A 232 0.64 -0.71 -22.94
N GLU A 233 1.46 -0.98 -23.94
CA GLU A 233 2.88 -0.65 -23.91
C GLU A 233 2.94 0.85 -23.64
N ILE A 234 3.01 1.22 -22.37
CA ILE A 234 3.31 2.59 -21.99
C ILE A 234 4.78 2.69 -22.34
N ASP A 235 5.06 3.37 -23.45
CA ASP A 235 6.40 3.69 -23.91
C ASP A 235 7.28 4.04 -22.72
N PHE A 236 8.34 3.24 -22.57
CA PHE A 236 9.24 3.27 -21.43
C PHE A 236 10.35 4.31 -21.60
N ASP A 237 10.04 5.46 -22.20
CA ASP A 237 10.97 6.60 -22.26
C ASP A 237 10.44 7.74 -21.39
N THR A 238 10.86 7.74 -20.11
CA THR A 238 11.32 8.90 -19.31
C THR A 238 11.65 8.49 -17.87
#